data_AF-A0A4R8LS69-F1
#
_entry.id   AF-A0A4R8LS69-F1
#
_cell.length_a   1.000
_cell.length_b   1.000
_cell.length_c   1.000
_cell.angle_alpha   90.00
_cell.angle_beta   90.00
_cell.angle_gamma   90.00
#
_symmetry.space_group_name_H-M   'P 1'
#
loop_
_entity.id
_entity.type
_entity.pdbx_description
1 polymer ?
#
loop_
_entity_poly.entity_id
_entity_poly.type
_entity_poly.pdbx_seq_one_letter_code
_entity_poly.pdbx_strand_id
1 'polypeptide(L)'
;MRYWLILLSVLVFLIIVYTLFYLWARRRQRKFDEQYLANKERHEVFVLAKKRVRERGPSGVSKYLPLPTYQVTGRVSVGQTMRGVNVNRVTTVTFRTTKEEYDKIEVNRKYKMDIMGNYIGSVVTEVSSKRLKNAQQRRQREETSTPKTARRWFGRKR
;
A
#
# COMPACT_ATOMS: atom_id res chain seq x y z
N MET A 1 -28.96 26.88 33.49
CA MET A 1 -28.91 27.45 32.12
C MET A 1 -27.51 27.90 31.68
N ARG A 2 -26.77 28.74 32.43
CA ARG A 2 -25.42 29.21 32.05
C ARG A 2 -24.38 28.10 31.77
N TYR A 3 -24.39 27.02 32.55
CA TYR A 3 -23.47 25.88 32.37
C TYR A 3 -23.68 25.10 31.07
N TRP A 4 -24.92 25.03 30.57
CA TRP A 4 -25.23 24.34 29.30
C TRP A 4 -24.67 25.10 28.09
N LEU A 5 -24.68 26.44 28.12
CA LEU A 5 -24.07 27.26 27.07
C LEU A 5 -22.54 27.09 27.03
N ILE A 6 -21.90 26.99 28.20
CA ILE A 6 -20.45 26.75 28.30
C ILE A 6 -20.11 25.36 27.75
N LEU A 7 -20.89 24.34 28.11
CA LEU A 7 -20.68 22.97 27.64
C LEU A 7 -20.83 22.85 26.11
N LEU A 8 -21.83 23.54 25.55
CA LEU A 8 -22.07 23.58 24.10
C LEU A 8 -20.94 24.34 23.36
N SER A 9 -20.42 25.42 23.94
CA SER A 9 -19.26 26.14 23.42
C SER A 9 -18.00 25.26 23.36
N VAL A 10 -17.71 24.51 24.44
CA VAL A 10 -16.56 23.60 24.49
C VAL A 10 -16.70 22.47 23.48
N LEU A 11 -17.90 21.92 23.31
CA LEU A 11 -18.18 20.87 22.33
C LEU A 11 -17.95 21.36 20.89
N VAL A 12 -18.45 22.56 20.56
CA VAL A 12 -18.23 23.19 19.24
C VAL A 12 -16.74 23.43 19.00
N PHE A 13 -16.01 23.90 20.01
CA PHE A 13 -14.56 24.12 19.90
C PHE A 13 -13.80 22.81 19.61
N LEU A 14 -14.12 21.72 20.31
CA LEU A 14 -13.54 20.39 20.06
C LEU A 14 -13.78 19.90 18.64
N ILE A 15 -14.99 20.09 18.11
CA ILE A 15 -15.34 19.73 16.73
C ILE A 15 -14.50 20.51 15.72
N ILE A 16 -14.33 21.82 15.94
CA ILE A 16 -13.52 22.69 15.07
C ILE A 16 -12.04 22.24 15.09
N VAL A 17 -11.48 21.96 16.28
CA VAL A 17 -10.09 21.51 16.40
C VAL A 17 -9.90 20.15 15.71
N TYR A 18 -10.82 19.21 15.92
CA TYR A 18 -10.77 17.89 15.28
C TYR A 18 -10.83 17.98 13.76
N THR A 19 -11.75 18.78 13.21
CA THR A 19 -11.90 18.96 11.76
C THR A 19 -10.68 19.62 11.13
N LEU A 20 -10.09 20.64 11.79
CA LEU A 20 -8.83 21.26 11.34
C LEU A 20 -7.69 20.25 11.30
N PHE A 21 -7.54 19.44 12.36
CA PHE A 21 -6.51 18.41 12.43
C PHE A 21 -6.67 17.36 11.33
N TYR A 22 -7.91 16.89 11.10
CA TYR A 22 -8.23 15.93 10.05
C TYR A 22 -7.90 16.47 8.65
N LEU A 23 -8.26 17.72 8.36
CA LEU A 23 -7.95 18.35 7.07
C LEU A 23 -6.45 18.56 6.87
N TRP A 24 -5.72 18.93 7.93
CA TRP A 24 -4.28 19.08 7.88
C TRP A 24 -3.58 17.75 7.59
N ALA A 25 -3.98 16.67 8.28
CA ALA A 25 -3.47 15.33 8.03
C ALA A 25 -3.74 14.89 6.58
N ARG A 26 -4.96 15.12 6.07
CA ARG A 26 -5.34 14.77 4.70
C ARG A 26 -4.55 15.54 3.64
N ARG A 27 -4.29 16.84 3.85
CA ARG A 27 -3.45 17.64 2.95
C ARG A 27 -2.01 17.12 2.90
N ARG A 28 -1.47 16.66 4.03
CA ARG A 28 -0.11 16.12 4.11
C ARG A 28 0.01 14.78 3.38
N GLN A 29 -1.00 13.92 3.48
CA GLN A 29 -1.04 12.64 2.75
C GLN A 29 -1.04 12.86 1.23
N ARG A 30 -1.89 13.75 0.71
CA ARG A 30 -1.95 14.01 -0.74
C ARG A 30 -0.61 14.45 -1.34
N LYS A 31 0.11 15.34 -0.65
CA LYS A 31 1.45 15.77 -1.10
C LYS A 31 2.46 14.63 -1.12
N PHE A 32 2.37 13.70 -0.17
CA PHE A 32 3.21 12.50 -0.17
C PHE A 32 2.83 11.54 -1.30
N ASP A 33 1.53 11.31 -1.52
CA ASP A 33 1.04 10.43 -2.58
C ASP A 33 1.40 10.95 -3.98
N GLU A 34 1.33 12.28 -4.20
CA GLU A 34 1.77 12.91 -5.45
C GLU A 34 3.28 12.74 -5.68
N GLN A 35 4.11 12.96 -4.65
CA GLN A 35 5.55 12.70 -4.74
C GLN A 35 5.86 11.22 -4.98
N TYR A 36 5.07 10.34 -4.35
CA TYR A 36 5.18 8.89 -4.51
C TYR A 36 4.85 8.45 -5.94
N LEU A 37 3.76 8.97 -6.52
CA LEU A 37 3.34 8.64 -7.87
C LEU A 37 4.29 9.23 -8.93
N ALA A 38 4.81 10.43 -8.71
CA ALA A 38 5.71 11.10 -9.65
C ALA A 38 7.08 10.40 -9.78
N ASN A 39 7.60 9.85 -8.69
CA ASN A 39 8.91 9.20 -8.64
C ASN A 39 8.82 7.66 -8.62
N LYS A 40 7.68 7.13 -9.06
CA LYS A 40 7.37 5.71 -9.00
C LYS A 40 8.06 4.98 -10.13
N GLU A 41 9.09 4.21 -9.81
CA GLU A 41 9.74 3.31 -10.78
C GLU A 41 9.45 1.85 -10.47
N ARG A 42 9.14 1.07 -11.50
CA ARG A 42 8.91 -0.37 -11.38
C ARG A 42 10.20 -1.11 -11.61
N HIS A 43 10.72 -1.73 -10.56
CA HIS A 43 11.93 -2.53 -10.64
C HIS A 43 11.70 -3.97 -10.21
N GLU A 44 12.47 -4.87 -10.82
CA GLU A 44 12.56 -6.25 -10.36
C GLU A 44 13.53 -6.32 -9.19
N VAL A 45 13.01 -6.69 -8.03
CA VAL A 45 13.75 -6.80 -6.78
C VAL A 45 13.82 -8.27 -6.37
N PHE A 46 15.04 -8.78 -6.23
CA PHE A 46 15.28 -10.06 -5.58
C PHE A 46 15.50 -9.85 -4.08
N VAL A 47 14.58 -10.32 -3.26
CA VAL A 47 14.62 -10.11 -1.81
C VAL A 47 15.61 -11.06 -1.17
N LEU A 48 16.60 -10.50 -0.47
CA LEU A 48 17.65 -11.25 0.22
C LEU A 48 17.33 -11.47 1.70
N ALA A 49 16.77 -10.47 2.36
CA ALA A 49 16.49 -10.52 3.79
C ALA A 49 15.36 -9.58 4.16
N LYS A 50 14.62 -9.92 5.22
CA LYS A 50 13.60 -9.05 5.81
C LYS A 50 13.85 -8.92 7.31
N LYS A 51 13.76 -7.71 7.84
CA LYS A 51 14.04 -7.43 9.25
C LYS A 51 13.07 -6.38 9.79
N ARG A 52 12.59 -6.58 11.01
CA ARG A 52 11.85 -5.56 11.76
C ARG A 52 12.84 -4.80 12.64
N VAL A 53 12.99 -3.50 12.39
CA VAL A 53 13.95 -2.66 13.11
C VAL A 53 13.20 -1.51 13.77
N ARG A 54 13.61 -1.12 14.97
CA ARG A 54 13.12 0.10 15.61
C ARG A 54 14.09 1.23 15.24
N GLU A 55 13.71 2.06 14.27
CA GLU A 55 14.55 3.17 13.82
C GLU A 55 14.01 4.51 14.32
N ARG A 56 14.94 5.43 14.57
CA ARG A 56 14.60 6.84 14.78
C ARG A 56 14.36 7.48 13.42
N GLY A 57 13.25 8.17 13.27
CA GLY A 57 12.87 8.81 12.03
C GLY A 57 13.81 9.96 11.66
N PRO A 58 13.87 10.33 10.37
CA PRO A 58 14.83 11.31 9.87
C PRO A 58 14.57 12.74 10.36
N SER A 59 13.33 13.08 10.76
CA SER A 59 12.99 14.46 11.17
C SER A 59 11.82 14.57 12.16
N GLY A 60 11.80 15.68 12.90
CA GLY A 60 10.75 16.03 13.86
C GLY A 60 10.75 15.14 15.11
N VAL A 61 9.56 14.97 15.71
CA VAL A 61 9.35 14.18 16.93
C VAL A 61 9.77 12.72 16.75
N SER A 62 9.70 12.21 15.51
CA SER A 62 10.12 10.85 15.16
C SER A 62 11.63 10.58 15.33
N LYS A 63 12.47 11.62 15.45
CA LYS A 63 13.90 11.48 15.74
C LYS A 63 14.15 10.96 17.16
N TYR A 64 13.25 11.27 18.09
CA TYR A 64 13.42 10.96 19.51
C TYR A 64 12.76 9.65 19.93
N LEU A 65 11.72 9.24 19.21
CA LEU A 65 10.97 8.02 19.50
C LEU A 65 11.29 6.93 18.47
N PRO A 66 11.85 5.78 18.89
CA PRO A 66 12.12 4.68 17.97
C PRO A 66 10.80 4.07 17.49
N LEU A 67 10.51 4.22 16.20
CA LEU A 67 9.30 3.70 15.57
C LEU A 67 9.57 2.32 14.94
N PRO A 68 8.64 1.35 15.08
CA PRO A 68 8.78 0.07 14.42
C PRO A 68 8.73 0.28 12.90
N THR A 69 9.85 0.00 12.24
CA THR A 69 10.05 0.12 10.80
C THR A 69 10.30 -1.26 10.20
N TYR A 70 9.66 -1.55 9.08
CA TYR A 70 9.84 -2.82 8.37
C TYR A 70 10.84 -2.62 7.23
N GLN A 71 11.92 -3.38 7.26
CA GLN A 71 13.01 -3.29 6.30
C GLN A 71 13.12 -4.55 5.45
N VAL A 72 13.38 -4.36 4.17
CA VAL A 72 13.57 -5.41 3.18
C VAL A 72 14.84 -5.10 2.41
N THR A 73 15.82 -6.01 2.48
CA THR A 73 17.06 -5.91 1.71
C THR A 73 16.89 -6.69 0.43
N GLY A 74 17.14 -6.08 -0.72
CA GLY A 74 17.00 -6.72 -2.01
C GLY A 74 18.03 -6.27 -3.04
N ARG A 75 18.30 -7.13 -4.02
CA ARG A 75 19.07 -6.78 -5.21
C ARG A 75 18.11 -6.22 -6.24
N VAL A 76 18.38 -5.02 -6.71
CA VAL A 76 17.58 -4.32 -7.72
C VAL A 76 18.39 -4.22 -9.00
N SER A 77 17.76 -4.60 -10.11
CA SER A 77 18.32 -4.42 -11.45
C SER A 77 17.91 -3.06 -11.97
N VAL A 78 18.85 -2.11 -12.07
CA VAL A 78 18.59 -0.78 -12.59
C VAL A 78 19.14 -0.71 -14.01
N GLY A 79 18.23 -0.58 -14.99
CA GLY A 79 18.61 -0.25 -16.36
C GLY A 79 19.02 1.22 -16.43
N GLN A 80 20.30 1.50 -16.54
CA GLN A 80 20.82 2.85 -16.73
C GLN A 80 21.32 3.00 -18.17
N THR A 81 20.66 3.86 -18.93
CA THR A 81 21.17 4.28 -20.25
C THR A 81 22.16 5.41 -20.04
N MET A 82 23.46 5.10 -20.09
CA MET A 82 24.53 6.11 -20.05
C MET A 82 25.15 6.24 -21.44
N ARG A 83 25.14 7.46 -22.00
CA ARG A 83 25.80 7.80 -23.28
C ARG A 83 25.53 6.80 -24.42
N GLY A 84 24.27 6.42 -24.63
CA GLY A 84 23.85 5.53 -25.71
C GLY A 84 24.09 4.04 -25.47
N VAL A 85 24.70 3.64 -24.35
CA VAL A 85 24.85 2.23 -23.95
C VAL A 85 23.89 1.93 -22.80
N ASN A 86 23.04 0.92 -23.00
CA ASN A 86 22.12 0.44 -21.97
C ASN A 86 22.88 -0.53 -21.05
N VAL A 87 23.19 -0.10 -19.83
CA VAL A 87 23.90 -0.90 -18.82
C VAL A 87 22.92 -1.32 -17.74
N ASN A 88 22.76 -2.62 -17.55
CA ASN A 88 21.94 -3.16 -16.49
C ASN A 88 22.80 -3.38 -15.23
N ARG A 89 22.69 -2.49 -14.25
CA ARG A 89 23.47 -2.55 -13.01
C ARG A 89 22.64 -3.16 -11.88
N VAL A 90 23.13 -4.26 -11.32
CA VAL A 90 22.51 -4.88 -10.13
C VAL A 90 23.11 -4.26 -8.87
N THR A 91 22.27 -3.68 -8.03
CA THR A 91 22.70 -2.99 -6.80
C THR A 91 21.93 -3.53 -5.59
N THR A 92 22.60 -3.76 -4.47
CA THR A 92 21.94 -4.22 -3.24
C THR A 92 21.48 -2.99 -2.45
N VAL A 93 20.18 -2.91 -2.18
CA VAL A 93 19.56 -1.76 -1.53
C VAL A 93 18.64 -2.24 -0.40
N THR A 94 18.64 -1.50 0.70
CA THR A 94 17.71 -1.66 1.82
C THR A 94 16.53 -0.73 1.66
N PHE A 95 15.35 -1.31 1.60
CA PHE A 95 14.09 -0.62 1.47
C PHE A 95 13.29 -0.62 2.77
N ARG A 96 12.50 0.42 2.97
CA ARG A 96 11.49 0.52 4.02
C ARG A 96 10.11 0.27 3.41
N THR A 97 9.27 -0.46 4.12
CA THR A 97 7.92 -0.80 3.63
C THR A 97 6.88 -0.76 4.75
N THR A 98 5.60 -0.85 4.38
CA THR A 98 4.48 -0.94 5.33
C THR A 98 4.35 -2.36 5.87
N LYS A 99 3.66 -2.52 7.01
CA LYS A 99 3.43 -3.86 7.59
C LYS A 99 2.70 -4.79 6.62
N GLU A 100 1.68 -4.27 5.94
CA GLU A 100 0.84 -5.03 5.01
C GLU A 100 1.63 -5.59 3.82
N GLU A 101 2.61 -4.84 3.32
CA GLU A 101 3.46 -5.25 2.20
C GLU A 101 4.63 -6.12 2.68
N TYR A 102 5.19 -5.83 3.85
CA TYR A 102 6.21 -6.67 4.49
C TYR A 102 5.77 -8.13 4.65
N ASP A 103 4.52 -8.34 5.05
CA ASP A 103 3.99 -9.69 5.32
C ASP A 103 3.81 -10.51 4.03
N LYS A 104 3.60 -9.86 2.88
CA LYS A 104 3.49 -10.50 1.55
C LYS A 104 4.85 -10.91 0.98
N ILE A 105 5.94 -10.33 1.49
CA ILE A 105 7.29 -10.56 0.99
C ILE A 105 7.88 -11.81 1.64
N GLU A 106 8.24 -12.77 0.80
CA GLU A 106 9.06 -13.91 1.17
C GLU A 106 10.52 -13.68 0.76
N VAL A 107 11.44 -14.27 1.52
CA VAL A 107 12.88 -14.18 1.23
C VAL A 107 13.23 -15.10 0.06
N ASN A 108 14.29 -14.77 -0.69
CA ASN A 108 14.78 -15.51 -1.86
C ASN A 108 13.78 -15.60 -3.01
N ARG A 109 12.90 -14.60 -3.15
CA ARG A 109 11.97 -14.47 -4.28
C ARG A 109 12.17 -13.16 -5.02
N LYS A 110 11.88 -13.20 -6.33
CA LYS A 110 11.81 -12.03 -7.19
C LYS A 110 10.41 -11.44 -7.14
N TYR A 111 10.33 -10.13 -7.00
CA TYR A 111 9.09 -9.37 -7.01
C TYR A 111 9.23 -8.16 -7.91
N LYS A 112 8.12 -7.77 -8.54
CA LYS A 112 8.01 -6.48 -9.22
C LYS A 112 7.49 -5.49 -8.19
N MET A 113 8.36 -4.59 -7.76
CA MET A 113 8.06 -3.63 -6.72
C MET A 113 8.05 -2.22 -7.30
N ASP A 114 7.09 -1.43 -6.85
CA ASP A 114 7.10 0.00 -7.07
C ASP A 114 8.04 0.63 -6.03
N ILE A 115 9.14 1.23 -6.48
CA ILE A 115 10.20 1.81 -5.63
C ILE A 115 10.19 3.33 -5.79
N MET A 116 10.26 4.03 -4.65
CA MET A 116 10.58 5.46 -4.58
C MET A 116 11.73 5.67 -3.59
N GLY A 117 12.94 5.93 -4.10
CA GLY A 117 14.14 6.09 -3.27
C GLY A 117 14.35 4.88 -2.35
N ASN A 118 14.26 5.09 -1.03
CA ASN A 118 14.43 4.03 -0.02
C ASN A 118 13.10 3.38 0.42
N TYR A 119 11.99 3.64 -0.26
CA TYR A 119 10.67 3.12 0.10
C TYR A 119 10.11 2.19 -0.98
N ILE A 120 9.52 1.06 -0.54
CA ILE A 120 8.67 0.20 -1.38
C ILE A 120 7.22 0.54 -1.07
N GLY A 121 6.44 0.88 -2.10
CA GLY A 121 4.98 1.01 -1.95
C GLY A 121 4.26 -0.28 -2.26
N SER A 122 4.02 -0.62 -3.53
CA SER A 122 3.22 -1.82 -3.89
C SER A 122 4.09 -2.98 -4.34
N VAL A 123 3.89 -4.16 -3.75
CA VAL A 123 4.56 -5.39 -4.13
C VAL A 123 3.63 -6.21 -5.02
N VAL A 124 3.97 -6.32 -6.30
CA VAL A 124 3.26 -7.21 -7.23
C VAL A 124 3.92 -8.58 -7.16
N THR A 125 3.29 -9.51 -6.45
CA THR A 125 3.72 -10.90 -6.45
C THR A 125 3.21 -11.61 -7.70
N GLU A 126 4.09 -12.29 -8.44
CA GLU A 126 3.68 -13.12 -9.59
C GLU A 126 2.75 -14.28 -9.18
N VAL A 127 2.82 -14.67 -7.90
CA VAL A 127 1.95 -15.70 -7.32
C VAL A 127 0.54 -15.17 -7.09
N SER A 128 0.37 -13.91 -6.64
CA SER A 128 -0.95 -13.31 -6.49
C SER A 128 -1.60 -13.07 -7.84
N SER A 129 -0.86 -12.68 -8.88
CA SER A 129 -1.43 -12.45 -10.21
C SER A 129 -1.97 -13.75 -10.83
N LYS A 130 -1.29 -14.90 -10.70
CA LYS A 130 -1.85 -16.19 -11.16
C LYS A 130 -3.06 -16.64 -10.34
N ARG A 131 -3.03 -16.51 -9.01
CA ARG A 131 -4.18 -16.88 -8.16
C ARG A 131 -5.39 -15.96 -8.35
N LEU A 132 -5.19 -14.64 -8.44
CA LEU A 132 -6.25 -13.67 -8.74
C LEU A 132 -6.82 -13.87 -10.14
N LYS A 133 -5.97 -14.11 -11.15
CA LYS A 133 -6.42 -14.39 -12.52
C LYS A 133 -7.25 -15.68 -12.57
N ASN A 134 -6.83 -16.73 -11.89
CA ASN A 134 -7.60 -17.97 -11.77
C ASN A 134 -8.92 -17.78 -11.00
N ALA A 135 -8.93 -16.94 -9.96
CA ALA A 135 -10.15 -16.62 -9.21
C ALA A 135 -11.14 -15.79 -10.05
N GLN A 136 -10.66 -14.79 -10.80
CA GLN A 136 -11.50 -14.01 -11.73
C GLN A 136 -12.03 -14.88 -12.86
N GLN A 137 -11.21 -15.79 -13.39
CA GLN A 137 -11.62 -16.72 -14.45
C GLN A 137 -12.63 -17.77 -13.95
N ARG A 138 -12.57 -18.18 -12.68
CA ARG A 138 -13.62 -18.99 -12.03
C ARG A 138 -14.92 -18.21 -11.88
N ARG A 139 -14.88 -16.96 -11.42
CA ARG A 139 -16.08 -16.11 -11.29
C ARG A 139 -16.74 -15.82 -12.64
N GLN A 140 -15.96 -15.55 -13.69
CA GLN A 140 -16.49 -15.38 -15.04
C GLN A 140 -17.13 -16.66 -15.59
N ARG A 141 -16.56 -17.83 -15.30
CA ARG A 141 -17.16 -19.13 -15.64
C ARG A 141 -18.44 -19.40 -14.86
N GLU A 142 -18.50 -19.02 -13.58
CA GLU A 142 -19.71 -19.13 -12.76
C GLU A 142 -20.83 -18.22 -13.31
N GLU A 143 -20.53 -16.98 -13.69
CA GLU A 143 -21.48 -16.04 -14.31
C GLU A 143 -21.99 -16.47 -15.69
N THR A 144 -21.18 -17.21 -16.47
CA THR A 144 -21.64 -17.80 -17.76
C THR A 144 -22.35 -19.14 -17.60
N SER A 145 -22.22 -19.80 -16.45
CA SER A 145 -22.79 -21.12 -16.18
C SER A 145 -24.12 -21.13 -15.44
N THR A 146 -24.72 -19.98 -15.11
CA THR A 146 -26.11 -19.95 -14.62
C THR A 146 -27.07 -20.03 -15.80
N PRO A 147 -27.70 -21.20 -16.11
CA PRO A 147 -28.82 -21.19 -17.03
C PRO A 147 -29.96 -20.38 -16.40
N LYS A 148 -30.54 -19.46 -17.18
CA LYS A 148 -31.84 -18.83 -16.91
C LYS A 148 -32.88 -19.94 -16.70
N THR A 149 -32.98 -20.45 -15.48
CA THR A 149 -33.98 -21.44 -15.13
C THR A 149 -35.20 -20.66 -14.70
N ALA A 150 -36.04 -20.33 -15.68
CA ALA A 150 -37.42 -19.92 -15.46
C ALA A 150 -38.18 -21.07 -14.79
N ARG A 151 -38.07 -21.21 -13.47
CA ARG A 151 -38.84 -22.17 -12.69
C ARG A 151 -40.12 -21.51 -12.18
N ARG A 152 -41.13 -21.61 -13.04
CA ARG A 152 -42.58 -21.77 -12.79
C ARG A 152 -43.06 -21.36 -11.39
N TRP A 153 -43.80 -20.26 -11.37
CA TRP A 153 -44.74 -19.83 -10.35
C TRP A 153 -45.78 -20.94 -10.12
N PHE A 154 -45.80 -21.55 -8.93
CA PHE A 154 -46.85 -22.47 -8.53
C PHE A 154 -48.13 -21.67 -8.26
N GLY A 155 -49.03 -21.65 -9.24
CA GLY A 155 -50.44 -21.41 -8.99
C GLY A 155 -51.11 -22.71 -8.55
N ARG A 156 -51.64 -22.75 -7.32
CA ARG A 156 -52.85 -23.53 -7.05
C ARG A 156 -53.62 -22.95 -5.87
N LYS A 157 -54.75 -22.32 -6.19
CA LYS A 157 -55.90 -22.11 -5.30
C LYS A 157 -56.51 -23.47 -4.96
N ARG A 158 -56.72 -23.75 -3.67
CA ARG A 158 -58.03 -23.95 -3.01
C ARG A 158 -57.77 -24.44 -1.59
#